data_AF-A0A661JWU2-F1
#
_entry.id   AF-A0A661JWU2-F1
#
_cell.length_a   1.000
_cell.length_b   1.000
_cell.length_c   1.000
_cell.angle_alpha   90.00
_cell.angle_beta   90.00
_cell.angle_gamma   90.00
#
_symmetry.space_group_name_H-M   'P 1'
#
loop_
_entity.id
_entity.type
_entity.pdbx_description
1 polymer ?
#
loop_
_entity_poly.entity_id
_entity_poly.type
_entity_poly.pdbx_seq_one_letter_code
_entity_poly.pdbx_strand_id
1 'polypeptide(L)' 'MLEKIPFLHRDRAYNIIVEEDLSFEETHYILDCLLEDGAFETLDDVSSDLYTLSYNGKTYTVGVDGLDVVIMINH' A
#
# COMPACT_ATOMS: atom_id res chain seq x y z
N MET A 1 -4.85 -15.01 -7.03
CA MET A 1 -5.58 -14.12 -7.97
C MET A 1 -5.47 -12.74 -7.36
N LEU A 2 -4.99 -11.75 -8.10
CA LEU A 2 -4.88 -10.39 -7.56
C LEU A 2 -6.29 -9.81 -7.36
N GLU A 3 -6.60 -9.40 -6.13
CA GLU A 3 -7.84 -8.71 -5.82
C GLU A 3 -7.59 -7.20 -5.75
N LYS A 4 -8.49 -6.41 -6.34
CA LYS A 4 -8.47 -4.94 -6.26
C LYS A 4 -9.60 -4.49 -5.33
N ILE A 5 -9.23 -4.00 -4.16
CA ILE A 5 -10.13 -3.65 -3.07
C ILE A 5 -10.10 -2.13 -2.87
N PRO A 6 -11.21 -1.40 -3.11
CA PRO A 6 -11.28 0.01 -2.76
C PRO A 6 -11.28 0.17 -1.24
N PHE A 7 -10.40 1.03 -0.73
CA PHE A 7 -10.19 1.24 0.70
C PHE A 7 -10.15 2.74 1.02
N LEU A 8 -11.02 3.19 1.92
CA LEU A 8 -11.05 4.58 2.36
C LEU A 8 -10.14 4.77 3.57
N HIS A 9 -9.18 5.69 3.48
CA HIS A 9 -8.29 6.04 4.58
C HIS A 9 -8.00 7.54 4.59
N ARG A 10 -8.16 8.18 5.76
CA ARG A 10 -7.99 9.64 5.95
C ARG A 10 -8.64 10.49 4.83
N ASP A 11 -9.93 10.22 4.55
CA ASP A 11 -10.75 10.90 3.54
C ASP A 11 -10.29 10.75 2.07
N ARG A 12 -9.36 9.82 1.80
CA ARG A 12 -8.90 9.48 0.44
C ARG A 12 -9.16 8.01 0.14
N ALA A 13 -9.66 7.72 -1.06
CA ALA A 13 -9.87 6.35 -1.52
C ALA A 13 -8.61 5.84 -2.24
N TYR A 14 -8.10 4.71 -1.78
CA TYR A 14 -6.99 3.97 -2.37
C TYR A 14 -7.51 2.68 -2.98
N ASN A 15 -6.81 2.16 -3.98
CA ASN A 15 -7.10 0.82 -4.48
C ASN A 15 -6.00 -0.13 -4.04
N ILE A 16 -6.32 -0.98 -3.07
CA ILE A 16 -5.38 -1.98 -2.56
C ILE A 16 -5.41 -3.17 -3.50
N ILE A 17 -4.24 -3.56 -4.00
CA ILE A 17 -4.05 -4.70 -4.89
C ILE A 17 -3.17 -5.71 -4.15
N VAL A 18 -3.71 -6.88 -3.85
CA VAL A 18 -3.02 -7.88 -3.02
C VAL A 18 -3.30 -9.30 -3.52
N GLU A 19 -2.34 -10.22 -3.31
CA GLU A 19 -2.50 -11.65 -3.63
C GLU A 19 -3.00 -12.49 -2.45
N GLU A 20 -2.71 -12.05 -1.23
CA GLU A 20 -3.04 -12.73 0.02
C GLU A 20 -3.95 -11.83 0.88
N ASP A 21 -4.73 -12.46 1.77
CA ASP A 21 -5.60 -11.71 2.68
C ASP A 21 -4.77 -10.76 3.56
N LEU A 22 -5.19 -9.50 3.59
CA LEU A 22 -4.62 -8.46 4.43
C LEU A 22 -5.68 -7.99 5.44
N SER A 23 -5.33 -7.95 6.72
CA SER A 23 -6.22 -7.41 7.73
C SER A 23 -6.37 -5.90 7.59
N PHE A 24 -7.50 -5.37 8.07
CA PHE A 24 -7.73 -3.92 8.10
C PHE A 24 -6.63 -3.15 8.82
N GLU A 25 -6.10 -3.72 9.91
CA GLU A 25 -5.03 -3.11 10.71
C GLU A 25 -3.71 -3.04 9.94
N GLU A 26 -3.33 -4.14 9.25
CA GLU A 26 -2.16 -4.17 8.36
C GLU A 26 -2.30 -3.12 7.24
N THR A 27 -3.48 -3.02 6.61
CA THR A 27 -3.75 -2.03 5.56
C THR A 27 -3.62 -0.60 6.08
N HIS A 28 -4.21 -0.29 7.24
CA HIS A 28 -4.11 1.05 7.83
C HIS A 28 -2.67 1.43 8.17
N TYR A 29 -1.92 0.51 8.78
CA TYR A 29 -0.51 0.72 9.09
C TYR A 29 0.31 1.02 7.84
N ILE A 30 0.15 0.20 6.79
CA ILE A 30 0.87 0.39 5.52
C ILE A 30 0.55 1.76 4.92
N LEU A 31 -0.73 2.13 4.83
CA LEU A 31 -1.13 3.43 4.27
C LEU A 31 -0.63 4.61 5.10
N ASP A 32 -0.60 4.48 6.43
CA ASP A 32 -0.02 5.51 7.31
C ASP A 32 1.47 5.70 7.04
N CYS A 33 2.25 4.61 6.94
CA CYS A 33 3.68 4.70 6.60
C CYS A 33 3.90 5.36 5.23
N LEU A 34 3.14 4.95 4.20
CA LEU A 34 3.24 5.53 2.86
C LEU A 34 2.91 7.02 2.84
N LEU A 35 1.93 7.46 3.64
CA LEU A 35 1.59 8.86 3.77
C LEU A 35 2.70 9.66 4.46
N GLU A 36 3.33 9.09 5.49
CA GLU A 36 4.46 9.72 6.19
C GLU A 36 5.69 9.86 5.29
N ASP A 37 5.90 8.89 4.39
CA ASP A 37 6.99 8.91 3.40
C ASP A 37 6.68 9.79 2.17
N GLY A 38 5.49 10.40 2.10
CA GLY A 38 5.09 11.26 0.98
C GLY A 38 4.79 10.51 -0.31
N ALA A 39 4.51 9.21 -0.25
CA ALA A 39 4.38 8.32 -1.41
C ALA A 39 3.27 8.70 -2.41
N PHE A 40 2.37 9.61 -2.01
CA PHE A 40 1.21 10.04 -2.80
C PHE A 40 1.26 11.52 -3.21
N GLU A 41 2.39 12.21 -3.00
CA GLU A 41 2.55 13.65 -3.28
C GLU A 41 2.86 13.92 -4.76
N THR A 42 3.59 13.03 -5.43
CA THR A 42 3.98 13.15 -6.84
C THR A 42 3.17 12.20 -7.72
N LEU A 43 1.92 12.57 -8.00
CA LEU A 43 1.03 11.81 -8.90
C LEU A 43 1.44 11.86 -10.38
N ASP A 44 2.37 12.75 -10.74
CA ASP A 44 2.81 12.98 -12.12
C ASP A 44 4.12 12.26 -12.48
N ASP A 45 4.79 11.61 -11.52
CA ASP A 45 6.03 10.89 -11.78
C ASP A 45 5.73 9.46 -12.27
N VAL A 46 6.35 9.06 -13.37
CA VAL A 46 6.14 7.75 -14.03
C VAL A 46 6.91 6.64 -13.29
N SER A 47 7.49 6.95 -12.13
CA SER A 47 8.21 5.98 -11.30
C SER A 47 7.27 5.37 -10.26
N SER A 48 7.04 4.07 -10.39
CA SER A 48 6.46 3.29 -9.30
C SER A 48 7.48 3.19 -8.18
N ASP A 49 7.22 3.87 -7.06
CA ASP A 49 8.07 3.77 -5.89
C ASP A 49 7.80 2.46 -5.14
N LEU A 50 8.88 1.83 -4.69
CA LEU A 50 8.85 0.59 -3.92
C LEU A 50 9.24 0.87 -2.47
N TYR A 51 8.36 0.51 -1.56
CA TYR A 51 8.52 0.66 -0.12
C TYR A 51 8.65 -0.72 0.52
N THR A 52 9.52 -0.84 1.52
CA THR A 52 9.63 -2.07 2.33
C THR A 52 9.26 -1.74 3.77
N LEU A 53 8.23 -2.40 4.26
CA LEU A 53 7.64 -2.15 5.58
C LEU A 53 7.63 -3.44 6.39
N SER A 54 7.82 -3.34 7.70
CA SER A 54 7.67 -4.47 8.60
C SER A 54 6.57 -4.19 9.62
N TYR A 55 5.64 -5.13 9.76
CA TYR A 55 4.56 -5.06 10.73
C TYR A 55 4.31 -6.44 11.34
N ASN A 56 4.25 -6.51 12.67
CA ASN A 56 3.95 -7.74 13.43
C ASN A 56 4.75 -8.99 12.99
N GLY A 57 6.04 -8.81 12.66
CA GLY A 57 6.93 -9.89 12.23
C GLY A 57 6.80 -10.32 10.76
N LYS A 58 5.90 -9.69 9.99
CA LYS A 58 5.80 -9.85 8.53
C LYS A 58 6.50 -8.68 7.84
N THR A 59 7.03 -8.93 6.65
CA THR A 59 7.62 -7.89 5.80
C THR A 59 6.82 -7.75 4.52
N TYR A 60 6.50 -6.52 4.16
CA TYR A 60 5.69 -6.17 3.00
C TYR A 60 6.55 -5.38 2.02
N THR A 61 6.48 -5.75 0.75
CA THR A 61 6.94 -4.91 -0.36
C THR A 61 5.72 -4.24 -0.96
N VAL A 62 5.73 -2.91 -1.02
CA VAL A 62 4.59 -2.11 -1.45
C VAL A 62 4.99 -1.25 -2.63
N GLY A 63 4.31 -1.43 -3.76
CA GLY A 63 4.43 -0.56 -4.93
C GLY A 63 3.31 0.47 -4.93
N VAL A 64 3.64 1.74 -5.18
CA VAL A 64 2.65 2.83 -5.29
C VAL A 64 2.67 3.38 -6.71
N ASP A 65 1.49 3.44 -7.33
CA ASP A 65 1.23 4.09 -8.62
C ASP A 65 -0.05 4.94 -8.52
N GLY A 66 0.13 6.24 -8.31
CA GLY A 66 -0.97 7.17 -8.07
C GLY A 66 -1.75 6.82 -6.80
N LEU A 67 -2.93 6.19 -6.93
CA LEU A 67 -3.76 5.71 -5.82
C LEU A 67 -3.87 4.18 -5.76
N ASP A 68 -3.23 3.49 -6.70
CA ASP A 68 -3.13 2.03 -6.70
C ASP A 68 -1.93 1.63 -5.82
N VAL A 69 -2.18 0.75 -4.86
CA VAL A 69 -1.21 0.29 -3.87
C VAL A 69 -1.10 -1.22 -3.97
N VAL A 70 0.00 -1.71 -4.54
CA VAL A 70 0.26 -3.13 -4.72
C VAL A 70 1.05 -3.65 -3.53
N ILE A 71 0.50 -4.61 -2.79
CA ILE A 71 1.10 -5.15 -1.57
C ILE A 71 1.48 -6.61 -1.81
N MET A 72 2.75 -6.93 -1.58
CA MET A 72 3.28 -8.30 -1.60
C MET A 72 3.84 -8.65 -0.23
N ILE A 73 3.48 -9.80 0.32
CA ILE A 73 3.98 -10.29 1.61
C ILE A 73 5.20 -11.17 1.34
N ASN A 74 6.32 -10.88 2.00
CA ASN A 74 7.51 -11.72 1.95
C ASN A 74 7.48 -12.68 3.15
N HIS A 75 7.53 -13.98 2.87
CA HIS A 75 7.62 -15.08 3.85
C HIS A 75 9.06 -15.46 4.16
#